data_AF-A0A538DW15-F1
#
_entry.id   AF-A0A538DW15-F1
#
_cell.length_a   1.000
_cell.length_b   1.000
_cell.length_c   1.000
_cell.angle_alpha   90.00
_cell.angle_beta   90.00
_cell.angle_gamma   90.00
#
_symmetry.space_group_name_H-M   'P 1'
#
loop_
_entity.id
_entity.type
_entity.pdbx_description
1 polymer ?
#
loop_
_entity_poly.entity_id
_entity_poly.type
_entity_poly.pdbx_seq_one_letter_code
_entity_poly.pdbx_strand_id
1 'polypeptide(L)'
;MKACAQSLGRGIGKGIKALERPADTPGVRLRLRSEKGFGLLELLMAMTILNVGILAIVAAFNSGALALARANRASTATALADTQMELFRGIKYVNIQQVTSEWNSAVADSTWTADSVYQQNMSSPTAPKALVPTVTSCPNTNTNSCDPSFLTNGPDGRSYRIDTYLYYDQPTGGGQIKVITVVVRAGNDLSRSLARETSTFDVTTGS
;
A
#
# COMPACT_ATOMS: atom_id res chain seq x y z
N MET A 1 -79.29 -31.34 45.10
CA MET A 1 -79.74 -32.72 44.84
C MET A 1 -78.70 -33.44 44.00
N LYS A 2 -78.36 -34.67 44.40
CA LYS A 2 -77.38 -35.59 43.79
C LYS A 2 -77.78 -36.05 42.37
N ALA A 3 -76.77 -36.25 41.52
CA ALA A 3 -76.52 -37.44 40.66
C ALA A 3 -75.17 -37.17 39.95
N CYS A 4 -74.06 -37.91 40.10
CA CYS A 4 -73.76 -39.34 39.93
C CYS A 4 -74.11 -39.92 38.56
N ALA A 5 -73.11 -39.98 37.66
CA ALA A 5 -73.01 -41.00 36.62
C ALA A 5 -71.54 -41.09 36.12
N GLN A 6 -70.80 -42.06 36.63
CA GLN A 6 -69.63 -42.64 35.98
C GLN A 6 -70.12 -43.66 34.97
N SER A 7 -69.60 -43.67 33.74
CA SER A 7 -69.54 -44.89 32.92
C SER A 7 -68.66 -44.73 31.67
N LEU A 8 -67.64 -45.59 31.64
CA LEU A 8 -66.98 -46.23 30.50
C LEU A 8 -66.28 -45.40 29.42
N GLY A 9 -64.95 -45.51 29.43
CA GLY A 9 -64.09 -45.17 28.31
C GLY A 9 -64.10 -46.19 27.18
N ARG A 10 -63.56 -45.78 26.03
CA ARG A 10 -62.79 -46.65 25.13
C ARG A 10 -61.94 -45.78 24.21
N GLY A 11 -60.63 -46.04 24.23
CA GLY A 11 -59.64 -45.24 23.55
C GLY A 11 -59.80 -45.25 22.03
N ILE A 12 -60.01 -44.08 21.46
CA ILE A 12 -59.89 -43.79 20.02
C ILE A 12 -58.54 -43.09 19.80
N GLY A 13 -57.43 -43.78 20.08
CA GLY A 13 -56.11 -43.15 20.05
C GLY A 13 -54.94 -44.03 19.63
N LYS A 14 -55.15 -45.32 19.34
CA LYS A 14 -54.09 -46.29 19.05
C LYS A 14 -54.17 -46.95 17.67
N GLY A 15 -54.96 -46.40 16.75
CA GLY A 15 -55.11 -46.96 15.40
C GLY A 15 -54.16 -46.41 14.35
N ILE A 16 -53.62 -45.19 14.55
CA ILE A 16 -52.96 -44.47 13.45
C ILE A 16 -51.43 -44.72 13.43
N LYS A 17 -50.81 -44.93 14.60
CA LYS A 17 -49.36 -45.20 14.69
C LYS A 17 -48.93 -46.58 14.19
N ALA A 18 -49.87 -47.53 14.05
CA ALA A 18 -49.58 -48.89 13.59
C ALA A 18 -49.44 -48.99 12.05
N LEU A 19 -49.69 -47.90 11.32
CA LEU A 19 -49.59 -47.83 9.86
C LEU A 19 -48.39 -47.00 9.36
N GLU A 20 -47.64 -46.34 10.25
CA GLU A 20 -46.36 -45.72 9.88
C GLU A 20 -45.29 -46.81 9.77
N ARG A 21 -45.19 -47.39 8.58
CA ARG A 21 -44.00 -48.16 8.19
C ARG A 21 -42.77 -47.26 8.40
N PRO A 22 -41.74 -47.71 9.12
CA PRO A 22 -40.50 -46.96 9.22
C PRO A 22 -39.99 -46.66 7.81
N ALA A 23 -39.75 -45.39 7.49
CA ALA A 23 -39.14 -45.02 6.21
C ALA A 23 -37.77 -45.71 6.03
N ASP A 24 -37.14 -46.06 7.15
CA ASP A 24 -35.85 -46.72 7.28
C ASP A 24 -35.91 -48.25 7.11
N THR A 25 -36.44 -48.72 5.97
CA THR A 25 -36.31 -50.15 5.62
C THR A 25 -35.00 -50.41 4.88
N PRO A 26 -34.43 -51.64 4.98
CA PRO A 26 -33.17 -51.99 4.30
C PRO A 26 -33.19 -51.75 2.79
N GLY A 27 -34.36 -51.92 2.15
CA GLY A 27 -34.54 -51.65 0.72
C GLY A 27 -34.50 -50.16 0.36
N VAL A 28 -35.01 -49.28 1.23
CA VAL A 28 -34.88 -47.82 1.07
C VAL A 28 -33.43 -47.39 1.25
N ARG A 29 -32.72 -47.95 2.24
CA ARG A 29 -31.28 -47.71 2.44
C ARG A 29 -30.41 -48.23 1.27
N LEU A 30 -30.78 -49.34 0.64
CA LEU A 30 -30.10 -49.83 -0.57
C LEU A 30 -30.37 -48.95 -1.80
N ARG A 31 -31.59 -48.43 -1.96
CA ARG A 31 -31.94 -47.50 -3.04
C ARG A 31 -31.27 -46.13 -2.88
N LEU A 32 -31.12 -45.64 -1.65
CA LEU A 32 -30.34 -44.42 -1.36
C LEU A 32 -28.85 -44.57 -1.69
N ARG A 33 -28.31 -45.79 -1.65
CA ARG A 33 -26.92 -46.13 -2.06
C ARG A 33 -26.77 -46.46 -3.54
N SER A 34 -27.84 -46.35 -4.34
CA SER A 34 -27.78 -46.61 -5.78
C SER A 34 -27.33 -45.35 -6.52
N GLU A 35 -26.09 -45.34 -7.00
CA GLU A 35 -25.49 -44.24 -7.79
C GLU A 35 -26.01 -44.14 -9.25
N LYS A 36 -26.92 -45.05 -9.67
CA LYS A 36 -27.54 -45.03 -11.00
C LYS A 36 -28.42 -43.79 -11.16
N GLY A 37 -27.89 -42.74 -11.79
CA GLY A 37 -28.56 -41.46 -12.06
C GLY A 37 -27.84 -40.23 -11.49
N PHE A 38 -26.80 -40.42 -10.67
CA PHE A 38 -26.03 -39.33 -10.06
C PHE A 38 -25.12 -38.59 -11.08
N GLY A 39 -24.74 -39.23 -12.19
CA GLY A 39 -23.81 -38.65 -13.18
C GLY A 39 -24.26 -37.35 -13.86
N LEU A 40 -25.58 -37.10 -14.00
CA LEU A 40 -26.08 -35.83 -14.53
C LEU A 40 -25.98 -34.69 -13.50
N LEU A 41 -26.23 -35.00 -12.22
CA LEU A 41 -26.06 -34.04 -11.13
C LEU A 41 -24.59 -33.75 -10.90
N GLU A 42 -23.73 -34.76 -10.99
CA GLU A 42 -22.28 -34.64 -10.90
C GLU A 42 -21.72 -33.75 -12.00
N LEU A 43 -22.19 -33.91 -13.24
CA LEU A 43 -21.81 -33.03 -14.36
C LEU A 43 -22.31 -31.59 -14.15
N LEU A 44 -23.54 -31.41 -13.66
CA LEU A 44 -24.07 -30.08 -13.37
C LEU A 44 -23.26 -29.41 -12.25
N MET A 45 -22.98 -30.12 -11.16
CA MET A 45 -22.13 -29.60 -10.08
C MET A 45 -20.72 -29.31 -10.58
N ALA A 46 -20.10 -30.19 -11.36
CA ALA A 46 -18.79 -29.98 -11.96
C ALA A 46 -18.76 -28.71 -12.84
N MET A 47 -19.78 -28.50 -13.68
CA MET A 47 -19.90 -27.31 -14.51
C MET A 47 -20.07 -26.04 -13.66
N THR A 48 -20.87 -26.08 -12.61
CA THR A 48 -21.05 -24.92 -11.70
C THR A 48 -19.76 -24.57 -10.95
N ILE A 49 -19.06 -25.58 -10.41
CA ILE A 49 -17.77 -25.39 -9.71
C ILE A 49 -16.72 -24.86 -10.69
N LEU A 50 -16.68 -25.40 -11.91
CA LEU A 50 -15.77 -24.92 -12.96
C LEU A 50 -16.04 -23.44 -13.30
N ASN A 51 -17.30 -23.07 -13.49
CA ASN A 51 -17.66 -21.68 -13.79
C ASN A 51 -17.28 -20.73 -12.65
N VAL A 52 -17.53 -21.12 -11.40
CA VAL A 52 -17.12 -20.34 -10.22
C VAL A 52 -15.59 -20.24 -10.14
N GLY A 53 -14.88 -21.33 -10.42
CA GLY A 53 -13.42 -21.37 -10.43
C GLY A 53 -12.80 -20.42 -11.47
N ILE A 54 -13.32 -20.39 -12.69
CA ILE A 54 -12.82 -19.49 -13.75
C ILE A 54 -13.06 -18.03 -13.36
N LEU A 55 -14.24 -17.69 -12.84
CA LEU A 55 -14.54 -16.33 -12.39
C LEU A 55 -13.62 -15.89 -11.24
N ALA A 56 -13.31 -16.79 -10.30
CA ALA A 56 -12.37 -16.52 -9.22
C ALA A 56 -10.95 -16.24 -9.74
N ILE A 57 -10.49 -17.02 -10.71
CA ILE A 57 -9.16 -16.85 -11.33
C ILE A 57 -9.07 -15.51 -12.07
N VAL A 58 -10.10 -15.12 -12.83
CA VAL A 58 -10.13 -13.81 -13.53
C VAL A 58 -10.05 -12.65 -12.53
N ALA A 59 -10.80 -12.73 -11.43
CA ALA A 59 -10.73 -11.72 -10.37
C ALA A 59 -9.34 -11.64 -9.72
N ALA A 60 -8.70 -12.80 -9.48
CA ALA A 60 -7.34 -12.88 -8.96
C ALA A 60 -6.31 -12.27 -9.92
N PHE A 61 -6.41 -12.53 -11.22
CA PHE A 61 -5.51 -11.94 -12.22
C PHE A 61 -5.62 -10.42 -12.31
N ASN A 62 -6.85 -9.88 -12.31
CA ASN A 62 -7.05 -8.43 -12.34
C ASN A 62 -6.46 -7.75 -11.09
N SER A 63 -6.64 -8.37 -9.92
CA SER A 63 -6.06 -7.88 -8.66
C SER A 63 -4.54 -7.96 -8.66
N GLY A 64 -3.98 -9.06 -9.18
CA GLY A 64 -2.54 -9.27 -9.33
C GLY A 64 -1.89 -8.24 -10.26
N ALA A 65 -2.53 -7.93 -11.40
CA ALA A 65 -2.03 -6.94 -12.34
C ALA A 65 -1.96 -5.52 -11.71
N LEU A 66 -2.98 -5.14 -10.94
CA LEU A 66 -2.97 -3.86 -10.22
C LEU A 66 -1.90 -3.84 -9.11
N ALA A 67 -1.76 -4.94 -8.36
CA ALA A 67 -0.74 -5.05 -7.33
C ALA A 67 0.66 -4.92 -7.92
N LEU A 68 0.93 -5.59 -9.04
CA LEU A 68 2.20 -5.49 -9.76
C LEU A 68 2.44 -4.07 -10.30
N ALA A 69 1.42 -3.40 -10.84
CA ALA A 69 1.55 -2.02 -11.31
C ALA A 69 1.91 -1.05 -10.17
N ARG A 70 1.35 -1.26 -8.97
CA ARG A 70 1.71 -0.48 -7.77
C ARG A 70 3.13 -0.77 -7.31
N ALA A 71 3.53 -2.05 -7.30
CA ALA A 71 4.88 -2.46 -6.95
C ALA A 71 5.92 -1.84 -7.90
N ASN A 72 5.67 -1.88 -9.22
CA ASN A 72 6.56 -1.27 -10.21
C ASN A 72 6.74 0.23 -9.99
N ARG A 73 5.68 0.96 -9.62
CA ARG A 73 5.77 2.40 -9.31
C ARG A 73 6.60 2.66 -8.06
N ALA A 74 6.43 1.84 -7.02
CA ALA A 74 7.23 1.95 -5.81
C ALA A 74 8.71 1.65 -6.11
N SER A 75 9.02 0.59 -6.85
CA SER A 75 10.39 0.26 -7.26
C SER A 75 11.04 1.33 -8.15
N THR A 76 10.26 1.95 -9.04
CA THR A 76 10.75 3.07 -9.85
C THR A 76 11.04 4.29 -8.97
N ALA A 77 10.14 4.59 -8.02
CA ALA A 77 10.32 5.70 -7.10
C ALA A 77 11.53 5.52 -6.17
N THR A 78 11.80 4.30 -5.68
CA THR A 78 13.02 4.01 -4.90
C THR A 78 14.27 4.18 -5.76
N ALA A 79 14.29 3.65 -6.99
CA ALA A 79 15.44 3.81 -7.87
C ALA A 79 15.73 5.29 -8.20
N LEU A 80 14.70 6.13 -8.32
CA LEU A 80 14.85 7.58 -8.50
C LEU A 80 15.39 8.26 -7.23
N ALA A 81 14.94 7.84 -6.05
CA ALA A 81 15.49 8.33 -4.78
C ALA A 81 16.97 7.96 -4.64
N ASP A 82 17.32 6.69 -4.86
CA ASP A 82 18.69 6.18 -4.87
C ASP A 82 19.56 6.99 -5.85
N THR A 83 19.08 7.22 -7.08
CA THR A 83 19.81 8.00 -8.10
C THR A 83 20.09 9.43 -7.62
N GLN A 84 19.11 10.07 -6.99
CA GLN A 84 19.28 11.41 -6.44
C GLN A 84 20.27 11.41 -5.25
N MET A 85 20.24 10.37 -4.41
CA MET A 85 21.19 10.22 -3.31
C MET A 85 22.62 9.98 -3.81
N GLU A 86 22.80 9.16 -4.86
CA GLU A 86 24.10 8.94 -5.50
C GLU A 86 24.64 10.22 -6.15
N LEU A 87 23.77 11.04 -6.74
CA LEU A 87 24.13 12.38 -7.21
C LEU A 87 24.68 13.24 -6.06
N PHE A 88 24.09 13.19 -4.87
CA PHE A 88 24.61 13.92 -3.71
C PHE A 88 25.93 13.35 -3.18
N ARG A 89 26.14 12.03 -3.28
CA ARG A 89 27.43 11.39 -2.96
C ARG A 89 28.55 11.77 -3.94
N GLY A 90 28.20 12.13 -5.17
CA GLY A 90 29.16 12.51 -6.21
C GLY A 90 29.57 13.99 -6.19
N ILE A 91 28.96 14.84 -5.36
CA ILE A 91 29.27 16.28 -5.32
C ILE A 91 30.00 16.67 -4.04
N LYS A 92 30.77 17.77 -4.15
CA LYS A 92 31.53 18.27 -3.00
C LYS A 92 30.63 18.74 -1.87
N TYR A 93 31.00 18.51 -0.60
CA TYR A 93 30.23 18.97 0.56
C TYR A 93 29.86 20.46 0.49
N VAL A 94 30.81 21.30 0.07
CA VAL A 94 30.59 22.74 -0.12
C VAL A 94 29.58 23.07 -1.23
N ASN A 95 29.49 22.19 -2.24
CA ASN A 95 28.60 22.35 -3.40
C ASN A 95 27.19 21.76 -3.18
N ILE A 96 26.92 21.10 -2.04
CA ILE A 96 25.57 20.67 -1.64
C ILE A 96 24.80 21.89 -1.15
N GLN A 97 24.18 22.63 -2.07
CA GLN A 97 23.41 23.84 -1.80
C GLN A 97 22.24 23.93 -2.78
N GLN A 98 21.21 24.69 -2.41
CA GLN A 98 20.03 24.92 -3.25
C GLN A 98 20.08 26.32 -3.87
N VAL A 99 19.54 26.45 -5.08
CA VAL A 99 19.47 27.75 -5.77
C VAL A 99 18.30 28.57 -5.24
N THR A 100 18.52 29.87 -5.02
CA THR A 100 17.54 30.76 -4.39
C THR A 100 16.21 30.84 -5.16
N SER A 101 16.22 30.83 -6.50
CA SER A 101 14.99 30.82 -7.30
C SER A 101 14.16 29.56 -7.05
N GLU A 102 14.80 28.39 -7.08
CA GLU A 102 14.15 27.11 -6.89
C GLU A 102 13.68 26.91 -5.44
N TRP A 103 14.47 27.39 -4.47
CA TRP A 103 14.06 27.47 -3.07
C TRP A 103 12.77 28.27 -2.89
N ASN A 104 12.68 29.46 -3.48
CA ASN A 104 11.48 30.29 -3.38
C ASN A 104 10.26 29.62 -4.01
N SER A 105 10.44 28.94 -5.15
CA SER A 105 9.39 28.12 -5.77
C SER A 105 8.94 26.97 -4.86
N ALA A 106 9.88 26.27 -4.23
CA ALA A 106 9.58 25.15 -3.35
C ALA A 106 8.85 25.58 -2.06
N VAL A 107 9.26 26.70 -1.44
CA VAL A 107 8.61 27.23 -0.24
C VAL A 107 7.21 27.81 -0.55
N ALA A 108 6.97 28.24 -1.79
CA ALA A 108 5.62 28.61 -2.25
C ALA A 108 4.72 27.38 -2.53
N ASP A 109 5.29 26.19 -2.64
CA ASP A 109 4.53 24.96 -2.87
C ASP A 109 4.02 24.36 -1.54
N SER A 110 2.70 24.36 -1.39
CA SER A 110 2.00 23.76 -0.24
C SER A 110 2.29 22.27 -0.05
N THR A 111 2.53 21.50 -1.11
CA THR A 111 2.85 20.07 -1.01
C THR A 111 4.24 19.89 -0.41
N TRP A 112 5.21 20.69 -0.87
CA TRP A 112 6.58 20.62 -0.40
C TRP A 112 6.68 21.05 1.06
N THR A 113 6.03 22.15 1.41
CA THR A 113 5.99 22.69 2.78
C THR A 113 5.12 21.86 3.72
N ALA A 114 4.10 21.14 3.25
CA ALA A 114 3.31 20.24 4.10
C ALA A 114 4.03 18.94 4.49
N ASP A 115 5.17 18.61 3.88
CA ASP A 115 5.91 17.40 4.24
C ASP A 115 6.45 17.49 5.67
N SER A 116 6.36 16.35 6.36
CA SER A 116 6.86 16.19 7.73
C SER A 116 8.32 16.61 7.91
N VAL A 117 9.19 16.42 6.92
CA VAL A 117 10.61 16.78 7.03
C VAL A 117 10.78 18.29 7.08
N TYR A 118 10.09 19.03 6.20
CA TYR A 118 10.12 20.49 6.24
C TYR A 118 9.53 21.00 7.54
N GLN A 119 8.34 20.53 7.91
CA GLN A 119 7.64 20.98 9.11
C GLN A 119 8.46 20.78 10.38
N GLN A 120 9.14 19.64 10.52
CA GLN A 120 9.90 19.31 11.72
C GLN A 120 11.30 19.91 11.76
N ASN A 121 11.96 20.10 10.61
CA ASN A 121 13.40 20.42 10.57
C ASN A 121 13.74 21.77 9.95
N MET A 122 12.85 22.39 9.17
CA MET A 122 13.19 23.53 8.31
C MET A 122 12.24 24.74 8.43
N SER A 123 10.97 24.53 8.77
CA SER A 123 9.97 25.61 8.88
C SER A 123 10.32 26.64 9.96
N SER A 124 10.89 26.16 11.07
CA SER A 124 11.38 26.95 12.20
C SER A 124 12.46 26.13 12.91
N PRO A 125 13.65 26.01 12.30
CA PRO A 125 14.69 25.14 12.81
C PRO A 125 15.13 25.60 14.20
N THR A 126 15.18 24.68 15.15
CA THR A 126 15.70 24.91 16.49
C THR A 126 17.09 24.31 16.61
N ALA A 127 18.01 25.02 17.29
CA ALA A 127 19.37 24.55 17.46
C ALA A 127 19.39 23.11 18.05
N PRO A 128 20.18 22.18 17.49
CA PRO A 128 21.31 22.41 16.58
C PRO A 128 20.96 22.52 15.09
N LYS A 129 19.69 22.40 14.70
CA LYS A 129 19.29 22.44 13.29
C LYS A 129 19.32 23.87 12.74
N ALA A 130 19.65 24.02 11.46
CA ALA A 130 19.62 25.30 10.76
C ALA A 130 19.38 25.11 9.25
N LEU A 131 18.91 26.15 8.57
CA LEU A 131 18.82 26.14 7.11
C LEU A 131 20.21 26.23 6.48
N VAL A 132 20.41 25.48 5.39
CA VAL A 132 21.60 25.65 4.55
C VAL A 132 21.41 26.91 3.69
N PRO A 133 22.38 27.83 3.62
CA PRO A 133 22.28 29.02 2.77
C PRO A 133 22.10 28.65 1.29
N THR A 134 21.21 29.37 0.62
CA THR A 134 20.99 29.25 -0.82
C THR A 134 22.02 30.04 -1.61
N VAL A 135 22.17 29.70 -2.89
CA VAL A 135 23.11 30.32 -3.83
C VAL A 135 22.38 30.87 -5.06
N THR A 136 22.96 31.87 -5.73
CA THR A 136 22.36 32.46 -6.94
C THR A 136 22.45 31.53 -8.15
N SER A 137 23.50 30.71 -8.22
CA SER A 137 23.71 29.74 -9.31
C SER A 137 24.19 28.40 -8.73
N CYS A 138 23.81 27.30 -9.37
CA CYS A 138 24.20 25.97 -8.93
C CYS A 138 25.73 25.80 -9.04
N PRO A 139 26.44 25.40 -7.96
CA PRO A 139 27.90 25.35 -7.93
C PRO A 139 28.46 24.06 -8.55
N ASN A 140 27.60 23.24 -9.17
CA ASN A 140 27.96 22.02 -9.86
C ASN A 140 27.20 21.93 -11.20
N THR A 141 27.57 20.98 -12.04
CA THR A 141 27.02 20.84 -13.39
C THR A 141 25.61 20.24 -13.42
N ASN A 142 25.09 19.76 -12.29
CA ASN A 142 23.81 19.09 -12.21
C ASN A 142 22.76 19.98 -11.52
N THR A 143 21.91 20.60 -12.33
CA THR A 143 20.84 21.51 -11.86
C THR A 143 19.87 20.84 -10.90
N ASN A 144 19.64 19.52 -11.03
CA ASN A 144 18.70 18.77 -10.18
C ASN A 144 19.21 18.59 -8.74
N SER A 145 20.51 18.78 -8.50
CA SER A 145 21.07 18.78 -7.13
C SER A 145 20.71 20.05 -6.35
N CYS A 146 20.46 21.13 -7.08
CA CYS A 146 20.23 22.47 -6.56
C CYS A 146 18.76 22.88 -6.56
N ASP A 147 17.92 22.11 -7.25
CA ASP A 147 16.47 22.28 -7.28
C ASP A 147 15.84 21.45 -6.14
N PRO A 148 15.19 22.07 -5.14
CA PRO A 148 14.52 21.36 -4.06
C PRO A 148 13.29 20.56 -4.51
N SER A 149 12.75 20.80 -5.71
CA SER A 149 11.50 20.17 -6.15
C SER A 149 11.38 20.19 -7.68
N PHE A 150 11.64 19.05 -8.32
CA PHE A 150 11.51 18.92 -9.78
C PHE A 150 10.69 17.69 -10.21
N LEU A 151 10.22 17.73 -11.44
CA LEU A 151 9.54 16.60 -12.09
C LEU A 151 10.52 15.85 -12.99
N THR A 152 10.44 14.51 -12.96
CA THR A 152 11.19 13.64 -13.86
C THR A 152 10.30 12.48 -14.31
N ASN A 153 10.67 11.86 -15.43
CA ASN A 153 9.96 10.69 -15.93
C ASN A 153 10.74 9.42 -15.58
N GLY A 154 10.06 8.44 -14.98
CA GLY A 154 10.63 7.13 -14.75
C GLY A 154 10.79 6.33 -16.05
N PRO A 155 11.63 5.28 -16.07
CA PRO A 155 11.76 4.36 -17.21
C PRO A 155 10.43 3.69 -17.61
N ASP A 156 9.47 3.72 -16.69
CA ASP A 156 8.14 3.15 -16.82
C ASP A 156 7.14 4.11 -17.52
N GLY A 157 7.61 5.28 -17.95
CA GLY A 157 6.86 6.29 -18.71
C GLY A 157 5.94 7.16 -17.86
N ARG A 158 6.00 7.07 -16.52
CA ARG A 158 5.21 7.94 -15.62
C ARG A 158 6.04 9.08 -15.10
N SER A 159 5.37 10.19 -14.80
CA SER A 159 5.98 11.34 -14.15
C SER A 159 6.04 11.13 -12.63
N TYR A 160 7.17 11.50 -12.05
CA TYR A 160 7.46 11.49 -10.62
C TYR A 160 7.95 12.87 -10.22
N ARG A 161 7.55 13.29 -9.03
CA ARG A 161 8.08 14.50 -8.40
C ARG A 161 9.10 14.10 -7.36
N ILE A 162 10.26 14.74 -7.40
CA ILE A 162 11.36 14.52 -6.46
C ILE A 162 11.48 15.79 -5.62
N ASP A 163 11.24 15.67 -4.32
CA ASP A 163 11.39 16.73 -3.34
C ASP A 163 12.63 16.47 -2.48
N THR A 164 13.56 17.42 -2.46
CA THR A 164 14.79 17.36 -1.67
C THR A 164 14.72 18.37 -0.53
N TYR A 165 14.83 17.86 0.69
CA TYR A 165 14.94 18.65 1.92
C TYR A 165 16.38 18.67 2.40
N LEU A 166 16.95 19.85 2.58
CA LEU A 166 18.34 20.06 2.95
C LEU A 166 18.43 20.99 4.16
N TYR A 167 19.03 20.51 5.25
CA TYR A 167 19.25 21.30 6.46
C TYR A 167 20.54 20.87 7.17
N TYR A 168 21.07 21.75 8.01
CA TYR A 168 22.15 21.41 8.93
C TYR A 168 21.61 20.73 10.17
N ASP A 169 22.36 19.77 10.70
CA ASP A 169 22.18 19.21 12.02
C ASP A 169 23.54 19.07 12.71
N GLN A 170 23.55 18.88 14.03
CA GLN A 170 24.78 18.58 14.77
C GLN A 170 24.48 17.51 15.82
N PRO A 171 24.89 16.24 15.58
CA PRO A 171 24.74 15.19 16.57
C PRO A 171 25.64 15.47 17.79
N THR A 172 25.22 14.97 18.95
CA THR A 172 25.95 15.18 20.21
C THR A 172 27.36 14.63 20.12
N GLY A 173 28.36 15.48 20.37
CA GLY A 173 29.78 15.12 20.28
C GLY A 173 30.34 15.06 18.85
N GLY A 174 29.56 15.43 17.84
CA GLY A 174 29.97 15.50 16.44
C GLY A 174 30.07 16.93 15.89
N GLY A 175 30.60 17.03 14.66
CA GLY A 175 30.59 18.25 13.86
C GLY A 175 29.24 18.52 13.21
N GLN A 176 29.08 19.71 12.63
CA GLN A 176 27.90 20.05 11.85
C GLN A 176 27.86 19.22 10.55
N ILE A 177 26.73 18.59 10.28
CA ILE A 177 26.48 17.76 9.09
C ILE A 177 25.34 18.34 8.28
N LYS A 178 25.32 18.08 6.97
CA LYS A 178 24.16 18.31 6.10
C LYS A 178 23.31 17.06 6.09
N VAL A 179 22.04 17.19 6.42
CA VAL A 179 21.05 16.12 6.31
C VAL A 179 20.24 16.37 5.04
N ILE A 180 20.22 15.39 4.16
CA ILE A 180 19.44 15.39 2.93
C ILE A 180 18.35 14.34 3.07
N THR A 181 17.11 14.73 2.82
CA THR A 181 16.00 13.78 2.65
C THR A 181 15.39 13.95 1.28
N VAL A 182 15.38 12.89 0.49
CA VAL A 182 14.72 12.83 -0.81
C VAL A 182 13.37 12.13 -0.63
N VAL A 183 12.32 12.74 -1.15
CA VAL A 183 10.95 12.21 -1.13
C VAL A 183 10.46 12.14 -2.56
N VAL A 184 10.04 10.96 -2.99
CA VAL A 184 9.53 10.74 -4.34
C VAL A 184 8.02 10.53 -4.27
N ARG A 185 7.28 11.31 -5.05
CA ARG A 185 5.81 11.25 -5.20
C ARG A 185 5.45 10.97 -6.65
N ALA A 186 4.23 10.50 -6.89
CA ALA A 186 3.72 10.43 -8.26
C ALA A 186 3.44 11.86 -8.77
N GLY A 187 3.80 12.18 -10.00
CA GLY A 187 3.62 13.53 -10.55
C GLY A 187 2.14 13.96 -10.67
N ASN A 188 1.22 12.98 -10.72
CA ASN A 188 -0.22 13.22 -10.77
C ASN A 188 -0.96 12.99 -9.44
N ASP A 189 -0.27 12.47 -8.42
CA ASP A 189 -0.82 12.26 -7.08
C ASP A 189 0.25 12.56 -6.04
N LEU A 190 0.16 13.78 -5.51
CA LEU A 190 1.10 14.32 -4.53
C LEU A 190 0.72 14.02 -3.08
N SER A 191 -0.44 13.37 -2.86
CA SER A 191 -0.98 13.12 -1.52
C SER A 191 -0.16 12.10 -0.73
N ARG A 192 0.64 11.27 -1.41
CA ARG A 192 1.41 10.18 -0.82
C ARG A 192 2.82 10.12 -1.38
N SER A 193 3.80 9.93 -0.51
CA SER A 193 5.16 9.56 -0.90
C SER A 193 5.23 8.08 -1.25
N LEU A 194 5.87 7.76 -2.37
CA LEU A 194 6.14 6.39 -2.81
C LEU A 194 7.47 5.86 -2.29
N ALA A 195 8.47 6.74 -2.16
CA ALA A 195 9.79 6.43 -1.61
C ALA A 195 10.30 7.61 -0.78
N ARG A 196 11.14 7.32 0.21
CA ARG A 196 11.82 8.31 1.04
C ARG A 196 13.18 7.78 1.43
N GLU A 197 14.20 8.58 1.23
CA GLU A 197 15.58 8.27 1.60
C GLU A 197 16.21 9.45 2.31
N THR A 198 17.02 9.16 3.33
CA THR A 198 17.71 10.18 4.11
C THR A 198 19.17 9.78 4.24
N SER A 199 20.09 10.71 4.00
CA SER A 199 21.51 10.54 4.29
C SER A 199 22.09 11.81 4.90
N THR A 200 23.21 11.63 5.58
CA THR A 200 23.98 12.70 6.18
C THR A 200 25.32 12.83 5.50
N PHE A 201 25.80 14.06 5.35
CA PHE A 201 27.07 14.40 4.75
C PHE A 201 27.87 15.23 5.74
N ASP A 202 29.09 14.82 6.02
CA ASP A 202 30.03 15.55 6.87
C ASP A 202 31.16 16.12 6.02
N VAL A 203 31.71 17.25 6.45
CA VAL A 203 32.85 17.91 5.80
C VAL A 203 34.12 17.07 5.86
N THR A 204 34.27 16.18 6.86
CA THR A 204 35.49 15.37 7.03
C THR A 204 35.48 14.05 6.26
N THR A 205 34.29 13.54 5.92
CA THR A 205 34.13 12.26 5.20
C THR A 205 33.47 12.41 3.82
N GLY A 206 32.95 13.59 3.49
CA GLY A 206 32.35 13.89 2.19
C GLY A 206 33.36 14.57 1.27
N SER A 207 33.55 14.02 0.07
CA SER A 207 34.23 14.68 -1.06
C SER A 207 33.69 16.08 -1.29
#